data_AF-A0A7R9A4V9-F1
#
_entry.id   AF-A0A7R9A4V9-F1
#
_cell.length_a   1.000
_cell.length_b   1.000
_cell.length_c   1.000
_cell.angle_alpha   90.00
_cell.angle_beta   90.00
_cell.angle_gamma   90.00
#
_symmetry.space_group_name_H-M   'P 1'
#
loop_
_entity.id
_entity.type
_entity.pdbx_description
1 polymer ?
#
loop_
_entity_poly.entity_id
_entity_poly.type
_entity_poly.pdbx_seq_one_letter_code
_entity_poly.pdbx_strand_id
1 'polypeptide(L)'
;MTVIGFPEGDEIWKERTFFDQKNGGYYKCFTYLRRWEQLPGPSDCQQRFLLDFDAITDSNNLSQMEVFVHDRREDFTNLGLLKPEQFVVVRNTITKLLIRPEIIQKQSRMENPCTMDESYSQTRCLEKCFWERIQTNPSLPCLFPSLMPKEVNLTKPECQTASAEIEQSQTLRKSMGAVMDQLWNCNCPERCSVTDYHILSDPTSACQTSGIENGKALLFYRFPSSRVPYSLEMGKLTLPDLVWNVGGIVSIYLGLSLIMLSDIIEQGCFNFPCRAFRRGNEIHGEND
;
A
#
# COMPACT_ATOMS: atom_id res chain seq x y z
N MET A 1 -16.78 -15.31 8.94
CA MET A 1 -17.28 -14.48 7.84
C MET A 1 -16.53 -14.81 6.57
N THR A 2 -16.91 -15.98 6.05
CA THR A 2 -16.40 -16.71 4.89
C THR A 2 -17.02 -16.08 3.63
N VAL A 3 -16.27 -15.94 2.53
CA VAL A 3 -16.74 -15.38 1.25
C VAL A 3 -16.36 -16.38 0.16
N ILE A 4 -17.15 -17.43 -0.05
CA ILE A 4 -16.91 -18.35 -1.17
C ILE A 4 -17.72 -17.83 -2.36
N GLY A 5 -17.02 -17.39 -3.39
CA GLY A 5 -17.58 -17.26 -4.73
C GLY A 5 -17.26 -18.50 -5.54
N PHE A 6 -18.16 -18.94 -6.41
CA PHE A 6 -17.85 -19.96 -7.41
C PHE A 6 -17.67 -19.30 -8.78
N PRO A 7 -16.47 -19.32 -9.36
CA PRO A 7 -16.28 -19.00 -10.77
C PRO A 7 -16.10 -20.27 -11.60
N GLU A 8 -16.57 -20.21 -12.85
CA GLU A 8 -16.25 -21.19 -13.89
C GLU A 8 -14.85 -20.88 -14.44
N GLY A 9 -13.80 -21.59 -14.01
CA GLY A 9 -12.46 -21.50 -14.60
C GLY A 9 -11.29 -21.89 -13.66
N ASP A 10 -10.09 -22.07 -14.24
CA ASP A 10 -8.82 -22.40 -13.57
C ASP A 10 -8.32 -21.25 -12.65
N GLU A 11 -9.00 -21.02 -11.53
CA GLU A 11 -8.80 -19.85 -10.66
C GLU A 11 -8.33 -20.23 -9.24
N ILE A 12 -7.39 -19.45 -8.68
CA ILE A 12 -6.70 -19.76 -7.41
C ILE A 12 -7.37 -19.01 -6.26
N TRP A 13 -8.09 -19.74 -5.40
CA TRP A 13 -8.58 -19.24 -4.12
C TRP A 13 -7.51 -19.37 -3.04
N LYS A 14 -7.32 -18.33 -2.24
CA LYS A 14 -6.49 -18.39 -1.01
C LYS A 14 -7.39 -18.22 0.22
N GLU A 15 -7.47 -19.26 1.03
CA GLU A 15 -8.17 -19.23 2.33
C GLU A 15 -7.21 -18.72 3.41
N ARG A 16 -7.68 -17.80 4.26
CA ARG A 16 -6.95 -17.31 5.44
C ARG A 16 -7.91 -17.18 6.62
N THR A 17 -7.46 -17.52 7.82
CA THR A 17 -8.27 -17.37 9.05
C THR A 17 -7.81 -16.14 9.82
N PHE A 18 -8.76 -15.37 10.35
CA PHE A 18 -8.57 -14.13 11.09
C PHE A 18 -9.35 -14.18 12.41
N PHE A 19 -9.00 -13.30 13.34
CA PHE A 19 -9.69 -13.17 14.63
C PHE A 19 -10.37 -11.83 14.77
N ASP A 20 -11.67 -11.84 15.04
CA ASP A 20 -12.45 -10.64 15.22
C ASP A 20 -12.28 -10.14 16.66
N GLN A 21 -11.63 -8.99 16.82
CA GLN A 21 -11.47 -8.34 18.11
C GLN A 21 -12.81 -7.88 18.72
N LYS A 22 -13.78 -7.50 17.88
CA LYS A 22 -15.09 -6.98 18.33
C LYS A 22 -15.98 -8.11 18.83
N ASN A 23 -16.10 -9.17 18.04
CA ASN A 23 -17.03 -10.27 18.35
C ASN A 23 -16.37 -11.47 19.06
N GLY A 24 -15.03 -11.49 19.17
CA GLY A 24 -14.31 -12.53 19.91
C GLY A 24 -14.34 -13.91 19.30
N GLY A 25 -14.42 -13.99 17.97
CA GLY A 25 -14.49 -15.25 17.22
C GLY A 25 -13.48 -15.30 16.09
N TYR A 26 -13.23 -16.52 15.60
CA TYR A 26 -12.44 -16.73 14.40
C TYR A 26 -13.33 -16.65 13.17
N TYR A 27 -12.81 -16.08 12.09
CA TYR A 27 -13.47 -16.07 10.80
C TYR A 27 -12.52 -16.46 9.68
N LYS A 28 -13.02 -17.25 8.75
CA LYS A 28 -12.34 -17.57 7.50
C LYS A 28 -12.62 -16.48 6.49
N CYS A 29 -11.62 -16.03 5.75
CA CYS A 29 -11.76 -15.14 4.59
C CYS A 29 -11.15 -15.82 3.38
N PHE A 30 -11.60 -15.36 2.22
CA PHE A 30 -11.28 -15.96 0.93
C PHE A 30 -10.89 -14.83 0.01
N THR A 31 -9.73 -14.98 -0.63
CA THR A 31 -9.23 -14.01 -1.58
C THR A 31 -9.36 -14.58 -2.98
N TYR A 32 -10.00 -13.80 -3.84
CA TYR A 32 -10.13 -14.07 -5.26
C TYR A 32 -9.08 -13.27 -6.04
N LEU A 33 -8.25 -13.96 -6.84
CA LEU A 33 -7.22 -13.34 -7.66
C LEU A 33 -7.46 -13.66 -9.14
N ARG A 34 -7.81 -12.64 -9.93
CA ARG A 34 -7.87 -12.76 -11.39
C ARG A 34 -6.58 -12.28 -12.05
N ARG A 35 -6.05 -13.02 -13.03
CA ARG A 35 -4.96 -12.53 -13.88
C ARG A 35 -5.44 -11.34 -14.72
N TRP A 36 -4.70 -10.24 -14.65
CA TRP A 36 -5.00 -8.97 -15.33
C TRP A 36 -4.81 -9.02 -16.86
N GLU A 37 -4.15 -10.06 -17.39
CA GLU A 37 -3.72 -10.14 -18.80
C GLU A 37 -4.86 -10.31 -19.82
N GLN A 38 -6.11 -10.43 -19.37
CA GLN A 38 -7.28 -10.53 -20.24
C GLN A 38 -8.45 -9.74 -19.66
N LEU A 39 -8.39 -8.41 -19.73
CA LEU A 39 -9.58 -7.57 -19.66
C LEU A 39 -10.12 -7.41 -21.09
N PRO A 40 -11.20 -8.12 -21.49
CA PRO A 40 -11.82 -7.91 -22.78
C PRO A 40 -12.55 -6.56 -22.81
N GLY A 41 -12.83 -6.09 -24.02
CA GLY A 41 -13.33 -4.75 -24.32
C GLY A 41 -14.66 -4.31 -23.66
N PRO A 42 -15.12 -3.09 -23.97
CA PRO A 42 -15.95 -2.27 -23.08
C PRO A 42 -17.42 -2.70 -22.92
N SER A 43 -17.95 -3.66 -23.68
CA SER A 43 -19.40 -3.84 -23.77
C SER A 43 -20.02 -4.84 -22.79
N ASP A 44 -19.37 -5.95 -22.43
CA ASP A 44 -20.05 -7.05 -21.69
C ASP A 44 -19.26 -7.73 -20.55
N CYS A 45 -18.13 -7.17 -20.12
CA CYS A 45 -17.32 -7.79 -19.06
C CYS A 45 -17.82 -7.43 -17.66
N GLN A 46 -19.05 -7.85 -17.32
CA GLN A 46 -19.50 -7.91 -15.93
C GLN A 46 -19.01 -9.22 -15.32
N GLN A 47 -18.27 -9.12 -14.22
CA GLN A 47 -17.98 -10.30 -13.41
C GLN A 47 -19.13 -10.55 -12.46
N ARG A 48 -19.47 -11.83 -12.29
CA ARG A 48 -20.56 -12.31 -11.46
C ARG A 48 -20.00 -13.25 -10.40
N PHE A 49 -20.39 -13.05 -9.15
CA PHE A 49 -20.19 -14.00 -8.08
C PHE A 49 -21.55 -14.40 -7.53
N LEU A 50 -21.77 -15.70 -7.43
CA LEU A 50 -22.85 -16.26 -6.64
C LEU A 50 -22.29 -16.58 -5.25
N LEU A 51 -22.79 -15.87 -4.24
CA LEU A 51 -22.40 -16.01 -2.84
C LEU A 51 -23.48 -16.83 -2.13
N ASP A 52 -23.11 -17.98 -1.60
CA ASP A 52 -24.03 -18.88 -0.90
C ASP A 52 -23.82 -18.77 0.62
N PHE A 53 -24.76 -18.12 1.31
CA PHE A 53 -24.65 -17.85 2.75
C PHE A 53 -24.85 -19.11 3.58
N ASP A 54 -25.58 -20.10 3.06
CA ASP A 54 -25.92 -21.31 3.79
C ASP A 54 -24.79 -22.35 3.67
N ALA A 55 -24.06 -22.37 2.56
CA ALA A 55 -22.83 -23.18 2.42
C ALA A 55 -21.67 -22.70 3.33
N ILE A 56 -21.76 -21.46 3.82
CA ILE A 56 -20.68 -20.73 4.47
C ILE A 56 -20.73 -20.86 6.00
N THR A 57 -21.90 -21.18 6.56
CA THR A 57 -22.11 -21.27 8.00
C THR A 57 -23.10 -22.37 8.36
N ASP A 58 -22.82 -23.17 9.40
CA ASP A 58 -23.81 -24.03 10.07
C ASP A 58 -24.90 -23.22 10.83
N SER A 59 -24.91 -21.91 10.67
CA SER A 59 -25.73 -20.94 11.40
C SER A 59 -26.61 -20.15 10.40
N ASN A 60 -27.93 -20.36 10.46
CA ASN A 60 -28.91 -19.72 9.58
C ASN A 60 -29.03 -18.18 9.74
N ASN A 61 -28.18 -17.54 10.54
CA ASN A 61 -28.33 -16.14 10.93
C ASN A 61 -27.44 -15.16 10.17
N LEU A 62 -26.58 -15.61 9.25
CA LEU A 62 -25.74 -14.68 8.47
C LEU A 62 -26.61 -13.93 7.44
N SER A 63 -26.93 -12.67 7.69
CA SER A 63 -27.74 -11.83 6.78
C SER A 63 -26.90 -11.03 5.78
N GLN A 64 -25.60 -10.87 6.04
CA GLN A 64 -24.71 -10.02 5.26
C GLN A 64 -23.28 -10.56 5.19
N MET A 65 -22.54 -10.19 4.15
CA MET A 65 -21.11 -10.46 3.91
C MET A 65 -20.38 -9.15 3.65
N GLU A 66 -19.25 -8.95 4.31
CA GLU A 66 -18.35 -7.82 4.05
C GLU A 66 -17.36 -8.23 2.96
N VAL A 67 -17.18 -7.35 1.99
CA VAL A 67 -16.25 -7.56 0.88
C VAL A 67 -15.29 -6.38 0.81
N PHE A 68 -14.00 -6.70 0.68
CA PHE A 68 -12.92 -5.74 0.65
C PHE A 68 -12.23 -5.78 -0.71
N VAL A 69 -11.91 -4.61 -1.25
CA VAL A 69 -11.19 -4.45 -2.52
C VAL A 69 -9.84 -3.81 -2.22
N HIS A 70 -8.77 -4.46 -2.67
CA HIS A 70 -7.41 -4.00 -2.45
C HIS A 70 -6.52 -4.33 -3.65
N ASP A 71 -5.33 -3.71 -3.70
CA ASP A 71 -4.30 -4.03 -4.69
C ASP A 71 -3.88 -5.51 -4.54
N ARG A 72 -3.66 -6.20 -5.66
CA ARG A 72 -3.21 -7.60 -5.70
C ARG A 72 -1.90 -7.86 -4.94
N ARG A 73 -1.09 -6.80 -4.77
CA ARG A 73 0.21 -6.87 -4.11
C ARG A 73 0.10 -6.64 -2.60
N GLU A 74 -1.04 -6.16 -2.12
CA GLU A 74 -1.36 -6.03 -0.71
C GLU A 74 -2.12 -7.27 -0.22
N ASP A 75 -1.90 -7.64 1.05
CA ASP A 75 -2.65 -8.71 1.70
C ASP A 75 -3.79 -8.09 2.51
N PHE A 76 -4.94 -8.76 2.58
CA PHE A 76 -5.98 -8.34 3.53
C PHE A 76 -5.54 -8.62 4.97
N THR A 77 -5.81 -7.66 5.86
CA THR A 77 -5.62 -7.79 7.31
C THR A 77 -6.84 -7.28 8.06
N ASN A 78 -7.23 -8.01 9.10
CA ASN A 78 -8.28 -7.65 10.04
C ASN A 78 -7.87 -6.57 11.06
N LEU A 79 -6.58 -6.23 11.09
CA LEU A 79 -6.03 -5.25 12.02
C LEU A 79 -6.39 -3.81 11.64
N GLY A 80 -7.00 -3.58 10.48
CA GLY A 80 -7.34 -2.24 10.00
C GLY A 80 -6.12 -1.35 9.74
N LEU A 81 -4.97 -1.96 9.42
CA LEU A 81 -3.68 -1.28 9.21
C LEU A 81 -3.72 -0.36 8.00
N LEU A 82 -4.31 -0.85 6.91
CA LEU A 82 -4.72 -0.07 5.77
C LEU A 82 -6.25 -0.13 5.71
N LYS A 83 -6.89 0.94 5.23
CA LYS A 83 -8.34 0.99 5.03
C LYS A 83 -8.63 0.61 3.57
N PRO A 84 -8.81 -0.68 3.24
CA PRO A 84 -9.30 -1.05 1.92
C PRO A 84 -10.70 -0.49 1.73
N GLU A 85 -11.07 -0.27 0.47
CA GLU A 85 -12.47 -0.02 0.14
C GLU A 85 -13.32 -1.22 0.52
N GLN A 86 -14.45 -0.96 1.17
CA GLN A 86 -15.31 -1.99 1.73
C GLN A 86 -16.76 -1.75 1.31
N PHE A 87 -17.48 -2.85 1.09
CA PHE A 87 -18.92 -2.83 0.88
C PHE A 87 -19.56 -4.08 1.46
N VAL A 88 -20.89 -4.02 1.62
CA VAL A 88 -21.67 -5.11 2.19
C VAL A 88 -22.57 -5.72 1.12
N VAL A 89 -22.57 -7.05 1.05
CA VAL A 89 -23.52 -7.82 0.26
C VAL A 89 -24.55 -8.45 1.19
N VAL A 90 -25.82 -8.27 0.89
CA VAL A 90 -26.93 -8.74 1.72
C VAL A 90 -27.49 -10.04 1.12
N ARG A 91 -27.88 -10.98 1.99
CA ARG A 91 -28.56 -12.22 1.63
C ARG A 91 -29.80 -11.93 0.77
N ASN A 92 -30.08 -12.75 -0.22
CA ASN A 92 -31.23 -12.66 -1.13
C ASN A 92 -31.28 -11.35 -1.93
N THR A 93 -30.12 -10.75 -2.23
CA THR A 93 -30.06 -9.53 -3.03
C THR A 93 -29.14 -9.68 -4.24
N ILE A 94 -29.42 -8.87 -5.26
CA ILE A 94 -28.48 -8.58 -6.34
C ILE A 94 -27.77 -7.28 -6.01
N THR A 95 -26.46 -7.35 -5.80
CA THR A 95 -25.60 -6.17 -5.60
C THR A 95 -24.87 -5.89 -6.92
N LYS A 96 -24.99 -4.66 -7.43
CA LYS A 96 -24.25 -4.19 -8.61
C LYS A 96 -23.27 -3.12 -8.17
N LEU A 97 -22.00 -3.28 -8.53
CA LEU A 97 -20.92 -2.37 -8.15
C LEU A 97 -20.20 -1.82 -9.37
N LEU A 98 -20.01 -0.51 -9.34
CA LEU A 98 -19.11 0.20 -10.22
C LEU A 98 -17.84 0.54 -9.46
N ILE A 99 -16.75 -0.10 -9.82
CA ILE A 99 -15.43 0.11 -9.20
C ILE A 99 -14.58 0.90 -10.19
N ARG A 100 -13.94 1.98 -9.74
CA ARG A 100 -12.98 2.76 -10.52
C ARG A 100 -11.59 2.57 -9.92
N PRO A 101 -10.68 1.85 -10.60
CA PRO A 101 -9.28 1.82 -10.21
C PRO A 101 -8.64 3.18 -10.56
N GLU A 102 -7.63 3.55 -9.79
CA GLU A 102 -6.74 4.69 -10.02
C GLU A 102 -5.32 4.27 -9.67
N ILE A 103 -4.39 4.48 -10.59
CA ILE A 103 -2.98 4.19 -10.34
C ILE A 103 -2.32 5.48 -9.86
N ILE A 104 -1.78 5.45 -8.65
CA ILE A 104 -1.07 6.55 -8.04
C ILE A 104 0.42 6.21 -8.05
N GLN A 105 1.20 7.02 -8.78
CA GLN A 105 2.65 6.97 -8.75
C GLN A 105 3.19 8.06 -7.84
N LYS A 106 3.72 7.65 -6.69
CA LYS A 106 4.36 8.49 -5.70
C LYS A 106 5.83 8.66 -6.02
N GLN A 107 6.38 9.84 -5.70
CA GLN A 107 7.81 10.11 -5.82
C GLN A 107 8.48 9.86 -4.48
N SER A 108 9.51 9.00 -4.45
CA SER A 108 10.26 8.74 -3.21
C SER A 108 10.97 10.01 -2.74
N ARG A 109 10.74 10.41 -1.49
CA ARG A 109 11.40 11.57 -0.85
C ARG A 109 12.18 11.11 0.38
N MET A 110 13.10 11.94 0.88
CA MET A 110 13.81 11.64 2.13
C MET A 110 12.86 11.54 3.33
N GLU A 111 11.89 12.44 3.42
CA GLU A 111 10.92 12.47 4.53
C GLU A 111 9.90 11.33 4.46
N ASN A 112 9.48 10.97 3.25
CA ASN A 112 8.53 9.88 2.98
C ASN A 112 9.11 8.99 1.86
N PRO A 113 9.97 8.03 2.22
CA PRO A 113 10.51 7.09 1.26
C PRO A 113 9.40 6.15 0.78
N CYS A 114 9.43 5.81 -0.50
CA CYS A 114 8.59 4.77 -1.05
C CYS A 114 9.44 3.68 -1.72
N THR A 115 8.91 2.47 -1.80
CA THR A 115 9.60 1.32 -2.42
C THR A 115 9.05 0.97 -3.80
N MET A 116 9.95 0.61 -4.71
CA MET A 116 9.64 0.14 -6.06
C MET A 116 9.61 -1.40 -6.17
N ASP A 117 9.89 -2.12 -5.09
CA ASP A 117 9.92 -3.58 -5.08
C ASP A 117 8.53 -4.16 -5.44
N GLU A 118 8.50 -5.03 -6.46
CA GLU A 118 7.28 -5.67 -6.93
C GLU A 118 6.66 -6.61 -5.88
N SER A 119 7.50 -7.30 -5.12
CA SER A 119 7.11 -8.31 -4.13
C SER A 119 6.70 -7.74 -2.77
N TYR A 120 6.94 -6.44 -2.56
CA TYR A 120 6.69 -5.77 -1.30
C TYR A 120 5.20 -5.54 -1.04
N SER A 121 4.75 -5.83 0.17
CA SER A 121 3.41 -5.54 0.67
C SER A 121 3.56 -4.72 1.94
N GLN A 122 3.00 -3.51 1.95
CA GLN A 122 3.07 -2.65 3.12
C GLN A 122 2.28 -3.30 4.27
N THR A 123 1.12 -3.88 3.96
CA THR A 123 0.31 -4.60 4.93
C THR A 123 1.07 -5.73 5.58
N ARG A 124 1.82 -6.53 4.81
CA ARG A 124 2.63 -7.63 5.36
C ARG A 124 3.77 -7.13 6.24
N CYS A 125 4.40 -6.01 5.86
CA CYS A 125 5.42 -5.36 6.69
C CYS A 125 4.84 -4.90 8.04
N LEU A 126 3.71 -4.19 8.00
CA LEU A 126 3.02 -3.68 9.19
C LEU A 126 2.50 -4.83 10.07
N GLU A 127 1.92 -5.87 9.47
CA GLU A 127 1.44 -7.06 10.18
C GLU A 127 2.60 -7.78 10.89
N LYS A 128 3.76 -7.94 10.22
CA LYS A 128 4.96 -8.50 10.82
C LYS A 128 5.44 -7.65 12.01
N CYS A 129 5.59 -6.34 11.83
CA CYS A 129 6.03 -5.44 12.89
C CYS A 129 5.07 -5.44 14.09
N PHE A 130 3.76 -5.48 13.82
CA PHE A 130 2.72 -5.58 14.83
C PHE A 130 2.92 -6.84 15.70
N TRP A 131 3.04 -8.01 15.06
CA TRP A 131 3.17 -9.28 15.78
C TRP A 131 4.51 -9.45 16.50
N GLU A 132 5.59 -8.86 15.97
CA GLU A 132 6.88 -8.80 16.67
C GLU A 132 6.77 -7.97 17.95
N ARG A 133 6.03 -6.86 17.96
CA ARG A 133 5.78 -6.04 19.16
C ARG A 133 4.84 -6.72 20.17
N ILE A 134 3.80 -7.39 19.68
CA ILE A 134 2.91 -8.16 20.56
C ILE A 134 3.69 -9.26 21.30
N GLN A 135 4.65 -9.89 20.61
CA GLN A 135 5.53 -10.88 21.21
C GLN A 135 6.45 -10.32 22.29
N THR A 136 6.91 -9.08 22.19
CA THR A 136 7.76 -8.48 23.24
C THR A 136 6.98 -7.98 24.44
N ASN A 137 5.64 -7.92 24.37
CA ASN A 137 4.81 -7.42 25.47
C ASN A 137 4.84 -8.38 26.69
N PRO A 138 5.37 -7.97 27.85
CA PRO A 138 5.50 -8.85 29.01
C PRO A 138 4.16 -9.29 29.61
N SER A 139 3.07 -8.53 29.35
CA SER A 139 1.73 -8.86 29.83
C SER A 139 1.10 -10.06 29.12
N LEU A 140 1.71 -10.56 28.04
CA LEU A 140 1.21 -11.71 27.30
C LEU A 140 2.11 -12.94 27.50
N PRO A 141 1.82 -13.86 28.43
CA PRO A 141 2.65 -15.04 28.68
C PRO A 141 2.65 -16.09 27.55
N CYS A 142 1.56 -16.18 26.77
CA CYS A 142 1.42 -17.13 25.66
C CYS A 142 0.76 -16.47 24.43
N LEU A 143 0.85 -17.09 23.26
CA LEU A 143 0.25 -16.58 22.02
C LEU A 143 -0.45 -17.69 21.22
N PHE A 144 -1.27 -17.27 20.25
CA PHE A 144 -2.00 -18.16 19.34
C PHE A 144 -1.34 -18.16 17.97
N PRO A 145 -0.63 -19.24 17.56
CA PRO A 145 0.05 -19.32 16.28
C PRO A 145 -0.89 -19.14 15.08
N SER A 146 -2.16 -19.54 15.23
CA SER A 146 -3.21 -19.39 14.21
C SER A 146 -3.52 -17.94 13.83
N LEU A 147 -3.20 -16.98 14.71
CA LEU A 147 -3.39 -15.55 14.48
C LEU A 147 -2.20 -14.88 13.81
N MET A 148 -1.05 -15.55 13.83
CA MET A 148 0.21 -14.96 13.40
C MET A 148 0.50 -15.32 11.94
N PRO A 149 1.08 -14.38 11.18
CA PRO A 149 1.62 -14.69 9.87
C PRO A 149 2.71 -15.77 9.99
N LYS A 150 2.76 -16.68 9.02
CA LYS A 150 3.69 -17.83 9.01
C LYS A 150 5.16 -17.41 9.03
N GLU A 151 5.44 -16.18 8.61
CA GLU A 151 6.78 -15.61 8.54
C GLU A 151 7.32 -15.15 9.90
N VAL A 152 6.47 -15.08 10.92
CA VAL A 152 6.87 -14.65 12.26
C VAL A 152 7.14 -15.87 13.12
N ASN A 153 8.40 -16.03 13.52
CA ASN A 153 8.80 -17.10 14.42
C ASN A 153 8.23 -16.84 15.82
N LEU A 154 7.60 -17.86 16.39
CA LEU A 154 7.00 -17.79 17.71
C LEU A 154 8.10 -17.82 18.78
N THR A 155 8.22 -16.76 19.56
CA THR A 155 9.15 -16.67 20.70
C THR A 155 8.52 -17.07 22.04
N LYS A 156 7.18 -17.06 22.11
CA LYS A 156 6.40 -17.39 23.29
C LYS A 156 5.72 -18.75 23.16
N PRO A 157 5.44 -19.44 24.28
CA PRO A 157 4.70 -20.70 24.22
C PRO A 157 3.28 -20.49 23.70
N GLU A 158 2.74 -21.53 23.06
CA GLU A 158 1.33 -21.58 22.65
C GLU A 158 0.42 -21.72 23.88
N CYS A 159 -0.73 -21.03 23.87
CA CYS A 159 -1.71 -21.16 24.95
C CYS A 159 -2.39 -22.54 24.89
N GLN A 160 -2.30 -23.34 25.97
CA GLN A 160 -2.78 -24.74 25.98
C GLN A 160 -4.09 -24.98 26.76
N THR A 161 -4.53 -24.04 27.60
CA THR A 161 -5.68 -24.25 28.49
C THR A 161 -6.81 -23.26 28.22
N ALA A 162 -8.05 -23.74 28.10
CA ALA A 162 -9.22 -22.92 27.77
C ALA A 162 -9.46 -21.73 28.72
N SER A 163 -9.11 -21.86 30.01
CA SER A 163 -9.18 -20.75 30.96
C SER A 163 -8.12 -19.68 30.69
N ALA A 164 -6.90 -20.09 30.34
CA ALA A 164 -5.85 -19.17 29.90
C ALA A 164 -6.21 -18.53 28.56
N GLU A 165 -6.89 -19.24 27.65
CA GLU A 165 -7.30 -18.66 26.37
C GLU A 165 -8.27 -17.48 26.53
N ILE A 166 -9.24 -17.59 27.44
CA ILE A 166 -10.23 -16.53 27.68
C ILE A 166 -9.54 -15.30 28.29
N GLU A 167 -8.76 -15.48 29.35
CA GLU A 167 -8.05 -14.38 30.03
C GLU A 167 -7.01 -13.74 29.09
N GLN A 168 -6.30 -14.56 28.33
CA GLN A 168 -5.32 -14.11 27.36
C GLN A 168 -5.96 -13.36 26.20
N SER A 169 -7.13 -13.80 25.72
CA SER A 169 -7.84 -13.11 24.63
C SER A 169 -8.22 -11.67 25.01
N GLN A 170 -8.60 -11.43 26.27
CA GLN A 170 -8.93 -10.09 26.76
C GLN A 170 -7.69 -9.22 26.90
N THR A 171 -6.61 -9.78 27.45
CA THR A 171 -5.32 -9.09 27.58
C THR A 171 -4.72 -8.78 26.21
N LEU A 172 -4.83 -9.72 25.27
CA LEU A 172 -4.45 -9.55 23.88
C LEU A 172 -5.20 -8.36 23.28
N ARG A 173 -6.53 -8.31 23.34
CA ARG A 173 -7.30 -7.16 22.81
C ARG A 173 -6.83 -5.81 23.34
N LYS A 174 -6.58 -5.70 24.65
CA LYS A 174 -6.07 -4.45 25.26
C LYS A 174 -4.68 -4.11 24.73
N SER A 175 -3.80 -5.09 24.63
CA SER A 175 -2.45 -4.90 24.10
C SER A 175 -2.43 -4.57 22.60
N MET A 176 -3.36 -5.13 21.82
CA MET A 176 -3.49 -4.86 20.39
C MET A 176 -3.78 -3.38 20.17
N GLY A 177 -4.73 -2.78 20.90
CA GLY A 177 -5.00 -1.34 20.81
C GLY A 177 -3.77 -0.49 21.10
N ALA A 178 -3.06 -0.78 22.20
CA ALA A 178 -1.84 -0.04 22.56
C ALA A 178 -0.69 -0.20 21.54
N VAL A 179 -0.56 -1.38 20.92
CA VAL A 179 0.46 -1.62 19.88
C VAL A 179 0.08 -0.94 18.56
N MET A 180 -1.22 -0.91 18.21
CA MET A 180 -1.72 -0.21 17.02
C MET A 180 -1.32 1.28 17.05
N ASP A 181 -1.43 1.93 18.21
CA ASP A 181 -1.03 3.33 18.39
C ASP A 181 0.48 3.57 18.23
N GLN A 182 1.30 2.51 18.24
CA GLN A 182 2.75 2.57 18.13
C GLN A 182 3.29 2.13 16.76
N LEU A 183 2.41 1.78 15.82
CA LEU A 183 2.81 1.29 14.50
C LEU A 183 3.56 2.31 13.65
N TRP A 184 3.44 3.61 13.96
CA TRP A 184 4.22 4.66 13.31
C TRP A 184 5.74 4.50 13.51
N ASN A 185 6.17 3.74 14.53
CA ASN A 185 7.58 3.40 14.74
C ASN A 185 8.06 2.23 13.87
N CYS A 186 7.21 1.65 13.03
CA CYS A 186 7.59 0.61 12.09
C CYS A 186 8.10 1.25 10.80
N ASN A 187 9.33 0.91 10.38
CA ASN A 187 9.90 1.34 9.10
C ASN A 187 9.29 0.55 7.92
N CYS A 188 8.00 0.78 7.65
CA CYS A 188 7.27 0.16 6.55
C CYS A 188 6.90 1.24 5.52
N PRO A 189 7.82 1.58 4.60
CA PRO A 189 7.55 2.59 3.57
C PRO A 189 6.43 2.13 2.65
N GLU A 190 5.65 3.07 2.17
CA GLU A 190 4.62 2.79 1.16
C GLU A 190 5.24 2.40 -0.18
N ARG A 191 4.45 1.81 -1.07
CA ARG A 191 4.89 1.58 -2.44
C ARG A 191 4.85 2.87 -3.24
N CYS A 192 5.80 3.04 -4.15
CA CYS A 192 5.78 4.17 -5.08
C CYS A 192 4.72 4.02 -6.16
N SER A 193 4.17 2.83 -6.37
CA SER A 193 3.06 2.58 -7.29
C SER A 193 1.98 1.83 -6.51
N VAL A 194 0.86 2.49 -6.31
CA VAL A 194 -0.31 1.97 -5.59
C VAL A 194 -1.51 2.02 -6.53
N THR A 195 -2.32 0.96 -6.52
CA THR A 195 -3.62 0.97 -7.20
C THR A 195 -4.71 1.17 -6.15
N ASP A 196 -5.29 2.36 -6.13
CA ASP A 196 -6.44 2.65 -5.30
C ASP A 196 -7.71 2.27 -6.07
N TYR A 197 -8.67 1.69 -5.37
CA TYR A 197 -9.98 1.39 -5.93
C TYR A 197 -10.98 2.34 -5.30
N HIS A 198 -11.92 2.85 -6.07
CA HIS A 198 -12.99 3.72 -5.60
C HIS A 198 -14.34 3.11 -5.96
N ILE A 199 -15.24 2.99 -5.00
CA ILE A 199 -16.60 2.50 -5.24
C ILE A 199 -17.46 3.70 -5.65
N LEU A 200 -17.89 3.74 -6.92
CA LEU A 200 -18.60 4.89 -7.49
C LEU A 200 -20.11 4.87 -7.29
N SER A 201 -20.67 3.68 -7.18
CA SER A 201 -22.11 3.48 -6.95
C SER A 201 -22.29 2.94 -5.55
N ASP A 202 -23.13 3.61 -4.77
CA ASP A 202 -23.69 3.02 -3.56
C ASP A 202 -24.26 1.65 -3.93
N PRO A 203 -23.89 0.55 -3.25
CA PRO A 203 -24.58 -0.73 -3.39
C PRO A 203 -26.03 -0.53 -2.99
N THR A 204 -26.84 -0.03 -3.92
CA THR A 204 -28.29 0.00 -3.81
C THR A 204 -28.72 -1.45 -3.83
N SER A 205 -28.76 -2.00 -2.63
CA SER A 205 -29.35 -3.27 -2.33
C SER A 205 -30.80 -3.26 -2.82
N ALA A 206 -31.20 -4.41 -3.34
CA ALA A 206 -32.57 -4.82 -3.52
C ALA A 206 -33.34 -4.17 -4.69
N CYS A 207 -33.03 -4.64 -5.90
CA CYS A 207 -34.11 -5.37 -6.56
C CYS A 207 -34.24 -6.72 -5.83
N GLN A 208 -35.18 -6.85 -4.88
CA GLN A 208 -35.60 -8.17 -4.42
C GLN A 208 -36.09 -8.90 -5.67
N THR A 209 -35.29 -9.83 -6.17
CA THR A 209 -35.60 -10.54 -7.39
C THR A 209 -36.17 -11.88 -6.99
N SER A 210 -37.38 -12.15 -7.48
CA SER A 210 -38.15 -13.38 -7.33
C SER A 210 -37.52 -14.60 -8.02
N GLY A 211 -36.19 -14.63 -8.16
CA GLY A 211 -35.43 -15.69 -8.83
C GLY A 211 -34.07 -16.03 -8.22
N ILE A 212 -33.69 -15.39 -7.09
CA ILE A 212 -32.55 -15.86 -6.30
C ILE A 212 -33.05 -16.91 -5.30
N GLU A 213 -32.43 -18.08 -5.29
CA GLU A 213 -32.69 -19.11 -4.28
C GLU A 213 -32.43 -18.56 -2.87
N ASN A 214 -33.30 -18.93 -1.92
CA ASN A 214 -33.15 -18.52 -0.52
C ASN A 214 -31.74 -18.87 -0.01
N GLY A 215 -31.09 -17.92 0.64
CA GLY A 215 -29.74 -18.10 1.19
C GLY A 215 -28.62 -17.66 0.25
N LYS A 216 -28.92 -17.24 -0.98
CA LYS A 216 -27.89 -16.80 -1.94
C LYS A 216 -27.92 -15.30 -2.18
N ALA A 217 -26.82 -14.74 -2.65
CA ALA A 217 -26.76 -13.38 -3.18
C ALA A 217 -25.93 -13.36 -4.48
N LEU A 218 -26.27 -12.44 -5.37
CA LEU A 218 -25.54 -12.23 -6.62
C LEU A 218 -24.78 -10.91 -6.55
N LEU A 219 -23.47 -10.96 -6.71
CA LEU A 219 -22.62 -9.80 -6.79
C LEU A 219 -22.15 -9.62 -8.23
N PHE A 220 -22.50 -8.49 -8.82
CA PHE A 220 -21.97 -8.04 -10.09
C PHE A 220 -21.01 -6.88 -9.86
N TYR A 221 -19.83 -6.92 -10.46
CA TYR A 221 -18.96 -5.75 -10.49
C TYR A 221 -18.47 -5.45 -11.90
N ARG A 222 -18.30 -4.15 -12.17
CA ARG A 222 -17.88 -3.64 -13.47
C ARG A 222 -16.94 -2.45 -13.30
N PHE A 223 -15.96 -2.37 -14.20
CA PHE A 223 -15.16 -1.18 -14.42
C PHE A 223 -15.87 -0.23 -15.41
N PRO A 224 -16.05 1.06 -15.06
CA PRO A 224 -16.80 2.00 -15.90
C PRO A 224 -16.07 2.32 -17.22
N SER A 225 -14.75 2.11 -17.27
CA SER A 225 -13.89 2.41 -18.41
C SER A 225 -12.78 1.37 -18.50
N SER A 226 -12.31 1.11 -19.72
CA SER A 226 -11.09 0.33 -19.96
C SER A 226 -9.81 1.14 -19.70
N ARG A 227 -9.92 2.47 -19.60
CA ARG A 227 -8.81 3.36 -19.26
C ARG A 227 -8.79 3.57 -17.75
N VAL A 228 -7.66 3.24 -17.14
CA VAL A 228 -7.41 3.48 -15.72
C VAL A 228 -6.78 4.86 -15.57
N PRO A 229 -7.35 5.79 -14.78
CA PRO A 229 -6.73 7.07 -14.48
C PRO A 229 -5.37 6.87 -13.80
N TYR A 230 -4.43 7.75 -14.15
CA TYR A 230 -3.06 7.73 -13.67
C TYR A 230 -2.74 9.07 -13.03
N SER A 231 -2.39 9.05 -11.75
CA SER A 231 -1.98 10.22 -10.98
C SER A 231 -0.48 10.13 -10.68
N LEU A 232 0.26 11.19 -10.99
CA LEU A 232 1.69 11.30 -10.72
C LEU A 232 1.94 12.41 -9.70
N GLU A 233 2.52 12.05 -8.56
CA GLU A 233 3.01 13.05 -7.62
C GLU A 233 4.29 13.69 -8.17
N MET A 234 4.21 14.98 -8.50
CA MET A 234 5.38 15.76 -8.91
C MET A 234 5.94 16.54 -7.71
N GLY A 235 7.27 16.55 -7.58
CA GLY A 235 7.97 17.46 -6.67
C GLY A 235 7.65 18.91 -7.02
N LYS A 236 7.29 19.72 -6.01
CA LYS A 236 6.92 21.13 -6.21
C LYS A 236 8.09 22.02 -6.65
N LEU A 237 9.33 21.60 -6.39
CA LEU A 237 10.54 22.32 -6.74
C LEU A 237 11.71 21.34 -6.85
N THR A 238 12.40 21.30 -7.98
CA THR A 238 13.64 20.53 -8.12
C THR A 238 14.87 21.41 -7.83
N LEU A 239 16.01 20.79 -7.50
CA LEU A 239 17.26 21.55 -7.28
C LEU A 239 17.68 22.36 -8.52
N PRO A 240 17.55 21.84 -9.76
CA PRO A 240 17.71 22.64 -10.97
C PRO A 240 16.80 23.86 -10.99
N ASP A 241 15.52 23.74 -10.63
CA ASP A 241 14.59 24.87 -10.59
C ASP A 241 15.05 25.93 -9.58
N LEU A 242 15.55 25.50 -8.42
CA LEU A 242 16.11 26.41 -7.42
C LEU A 242 17.36 27.12 -7.96
N VAL A 243 18.28 26.40 -8.60
CA VAL A 243 19.51 26.97 -9.18
C VAL A 243 19.17 27.95 -10.30
N TRP A 244 18.21 27.63 -11.15
CA TRP A 244 17.74 28.54 -12.21
C TRP A 244 17.09 29.79 -11.63
N ASN A 245 16.25 29.66 -10.61
CA ASN A 245 15.59 30.80 -9.98
C ASN A 245 16.60 31.70 -9.26
N VAL A 246 17.53 31.13 -8.48
CA VAL A 246 18.58 31.89 -7.80
C VAL A 246 19.55 32.50 -8.82
N GLY A 247 19.98 31.74 -9.81
CA GLY A 247 20.89 32.19 -10.87
C GLY A 247 20.30 33.34 -11.69
N GLY A 248 19.01 33.25 -12.03
CA GLY A 248 18.29 34.33 -12.71
C GLY A 248 18.21 35.60 -11.87
N ILE A 249 17.86 35.47 -10.58
CA ILE A 249 17.81 36.61 -9.65
C ILE A 249 19.20 37.25 -9.48
N VAL A 250 20.23 36.44 -9.24
CA VAL A 250 21.61 36.91 -9.08
C VAL A 250 22.11 37.61 -10.35
N SER A 251 21.81 37.08 -11.54
CA SER A 251 22.16 37.71 -12.82
C SER A 251 21.49 39.08 -12.99
N ILE A 252 20.20 39.20 -12.62
CA ILE A 252 19.46 40.47 -12.68
C ILE A 252 20.06 41.49 -11.69
N TYR A 253 20.32 41.08 -10.44
CA TYR A 253 20.81 42.00 -9.41
C TYR A 253 22.26 42.44 -9.63
N LEU A 254 23.12 41.55 -10.10
CA LEU A 254 24.53 41.86 -10.34
C LEU A 254 24.77 42.47 -11.73
N GLY A 255 23.77 42.47 -12.62
CA GLY A 255 23.94 42.89 -14.01
C GLY A 255 25.01 42.09 -14.76
N LEU A 256 25.33 40.89 -14.26
CA LEU A 256 26.35 40.02 -14.83
C LEU A 256 25.81 39.46 -16.15
N SER A 257 26.10 40.18 -17.23
CA SER A 257 26.06 39.60 -18.57
C SER A 257 27.21 38.61 -18.74
N LEU A 258 27.06 37.62 -19.62
CA LEU A 258 28.15 36.68 -19.96
C LEU A 258 29.46 37.38 -20.34
N ILE A 259 29.37 38.59 -20.91
CA ILE A 259 30.50 39.42 -21.31
C ILE A 259 31.25 39.97 -20.08
N MET A 260 30.52 40.37 -19.03
CA MET A 260 31.15 40.86 -17.81
C MET A 260 31.82 39.74 -17.02
N LEU A 261 31.29 38.51 -17.11
CA LEU A 261 31.87 37.34 -16.46
C LEU A 261 33.14 36.85 -17.16
N SER A 262 33.23 36.97 -18.49
CA SER A 262 34.48 36.69 -19.23
C SER A 262 35.58 37.68 -18.88
N ASP A 263 35.24 38.97 -18.74
CA ASP A 263 36.22 40.01 -18.38
C ASP A 263 36.78 39.79 -16.95
N ILE A 264 35.94 39.38 -16.00
CA ILE A 264 36.36 39.06 -14.63
C ILE A 264 37.27 37.82 -14.60
N ILE A 265 36.97 36.80 -15.41
CA ILE A 265 37.81 35.59 -15.51
C ILE A 265 39.16 35.93 -16.14
N GLU A 266 39.19 36.74 -17.21
CA GLU A 266 40.45 37.18 -17.82
C GLU A 266 41.31 37.99 -16.84
N GLN A 267 40.72 38.94 -16.11
CA GLN A 267 41.44 39.74 -15.12
C GLN A 267 41.86 38.92 -13.89
N GLY A 268 41.06 37.94 -13.48
CA GLY A 268 41.37 37.00 -12.40
C GLY A 268 42.51 36.04 -12.76
N CYS A 269 42.53 35.53 -14.00
CA CYS A 269 43.61 34.72 -14.54
C CYS A 269 44.92 35.52 -14.71
N PHE A 270 44.84 36.84 -14.96
CA PHE A 270 46.02 37.71 -15.01
C PHE A 270 46.64 38.01 -13.64
N ASN A 271 45.87 37.96 -12.55
CA ASN A 271 46.32 38.30 -11.21
C ASN A 271 46.79 37.09 -10.35
N PHE A 272 46.65 35.85 -10.83
CA PHE A 272 47.35 34.69 -10.27
C PHE A 272 48.70 34.47 -10.97
N PRO A 273 49.80 34.22 -10.24
CA PRO A 273 51.14 34.54 -10.74
C PRO A 273 51.64 33.52 -11.75
N CYS A 274 51.55 33.86 -13.04
CA CYS A 274 52.53 33.43 -14.05
C CYS A 274 53.89 34.10 -13.78
N ARG A 275 54.48 33.85 -12.61
CA ARG A 275 55.81 34.36 -12.20
C ARG A 275 56.89 33.26 -12.21
N ALA A 276 56.68 32.18 -12.95
CA ALA A 276 57.59 31.03 -12.97
C ALA A 276 58.28 30.74 -14.32
N PHE A 277 58.04 31.50 -15.40
CA PHE A 277 58.62 31.14 -16.71
C PHE A 277 59.41 32.23 -17.44
N ARG A 278 59.75 33.35 -16.78
CA ARG A 278 60.49 34.46 -17.42
C ARG A 278 61.74 34.92 -16.65
N ARG A 279 62.39 34.01 -15.93
CA ARG A 279 63.78 34.16 -15.47
C ARG A 279 64.54 32.88 -15.84
N GLY A 280 65.09 32.85 -17.05
CA GLY A 280 65.88 31.71 -17.49
C GLY A 280 66.81 31.97 -18.67
N ASN A 281 66.85 33.19 -19.24
CA ASN A 281 67.63 33.48 -20.45
C ASN A 281 68.45 34.78 -20.36
N GLU A 282 68.84 35.21 -19.17
CA GLU A 282 69.88 36.22 -18.99
C GLU A 282 70.75 35.76 -17.83
N ILE A 283 71.83 35.04 -18.14
CA ILE A 283 73.14 34.97 -17.48
C ILE A 283 73.91 33.85 -18.22
N HIS A 284 74.65 34.23 -19.26
CA HIS A 284 76.02 33.78 -19.52
C HIS A 284 76.53 34.41 -20.80
N GLY A 285 77.35 35.44 -20.63
CA GLY A 285 78.03 36.13 -21.71
C GLY A 285 79.01 37.18 -21.17
N GLU A 286 79.90 36.78 -20.26
CA GLU A 286 81.10 37.56 -19.92
C GLU A 286 82.11 36.68 -19.17
N ASN A 287 83.11 36.18 -19.90
CA ASN A 287 84.55 36.32 -19.63
C ASN A 287 85.38 35.14 -20.15
N ASP A 288 86.48 35.54 -20.81
CA ASP A 288 87.65 34.82 -21.31
C ASP A 288 87.55 33.99 -22.61
#